data_AF-A0A8H9MFI4-F1
#
_entry.id   AF-A0A8H9MFI4-F1
#
_cell.length_a   1.000
_cell.length_b   1.000
_cell.length_c   1.000
_cell.angle_alpha   90.00
_cell.angle_beta   90.00
_cell.angle_gamma   90.00
#
_symmetry.space_group_name_H-M   'P 1'
#
loop_
_entity.id
_entity.type
_entity.pdbx_description
1 polymer ?
#
loop_
_entity_poly.entity_id
_entity_poly.type
_entity_poly.pdbx_seq_one_letter_code
_entity_poly.pdbx_strand_id
1 'polypeptide(L)'
;MGRKIIVAVLALVLVAANLQPAHAAERQRLTVGSYPRVVRLSQSNRIIAAVSGWDSDGTVAPVFQSTDEGGSFRKISEIRDTGGGRGECCGTLFELPRRVGDLRAGTLLWAASYGQDEGAERRVSIRVWASRDAGRTWTFLSEAARSHDHDGVWEPEFDVDARGTLWLHYADETEAPGYSQILSRVGSTDGVTWGTRQTTLALAPDGVRPGMPIVRQLPDGRYYFGYEICNYGKLYCNPYYKISPDGADFGDSGDPGTPIRTAEGNYFQHAQTVALFPGGANGTRLVMVGQLYTDAAGAPLPGNGQVLLANDNLGAGPWYELPAPVPVPAAYNNWCPNYSSALLPVDGGRNALEIAADYDNGICTTYFAKGPV
;
A
#
# COMPACT_ATOMS: atom_id res chain seq x y z
N MET A 1 76.31 36.82 24.44
CA MET A 1 75.22 37.15 23.49
C MET A 1 74.79 35.83 22.85
N GLY A 2 73.76 35.17 23.39
CA GLY A 2 73.33 33.85 22.94
C GLY A 2 71.84 33.66 23.23
N ARG A 3 71.01 33.94 22.22
CA ARG A 3 69.54 33.85 22.26
C ARG A 3 69.15 32.37 22.17
N LYS A 4 68.53 31.82 23.21
CA LYS A 4 67.85 30.51 23.14
C LYS A 4 66.41 30.74 22.69
N ILE A 5 66.06 30.27 21.50
CA ILE A 5 64.71 30.24 20.97
C ILE A 5 64.06 28.95 21.49
N ILE A 6 62.97 29.08 22.24
CA ILE A 6 62.11 27.95 22.62
C ILE A 6 61.04 27.84 21.54
N VAL A 7 61.07 26.75 20.77
CA VAL A 7 60.00 26.38 19.84
C VAL A 7 59.01 25.50 20.59
N ALA A 8 57.79 25.99 20.79
CA ALA A 8 56.69 25.20 21.30
C ALA A 8 56.07 24.39 20.15
N VAL A 9 56.16 23.07 20.22
CA VAL A 9 55.50 22.15 19.28
C VAL A 9 54.09 21.90 19.78
N LEU A 10 53.09 22.41 19.06
CA LEU A 10 51.68 22.17 19.30
C LEU A 10 51.32 20.79 18.73
N ALA A 11 51.05 19.80 19.59
CA ALA A 11 50.59 18.49 19.16
C ALA A 11 49.10 18.55 18.79
N LEU A 12 48.79 18.48 17.50
CA LEU A 12 47.43 18.38 16.98
C LEU A 12 46.94 16.94 17.16
N VAL A 13 46.06 16.69 18.14
CA VAL A 13 45.39 15.39 18.31
C VAL A 13 44.27 15.32 17.29
N LEU A 14 44.49 14.61 16.18
CA LEU A 14 43.42 14.21 15.26
C LEU A 14 42.55 13.15 15.95
N VAL A 15 41.35 13.54 16.36
CA VAL A 15 40.29 12.58 16.67
C VAL A 15 39.79 12.03 15.34
N ALA A 16 40.31 10.87 14.94
CA ALA A 16 39.73 10.09 13.85
C ALA A 16 38.37 9.58 14.34
N ALA A 17 37.29 10.27 13.93
CA ALA A 17 35.95 9.71 14.04
C ALA A 17 35.94 8.42 13.20
N ASN A 18 35.82 7.27 13.87
CA ASN A 18 35.51 6.01 13.22
C ASN A 18 34.09 6.10 12.65
N LEU A 19 33.97 6.70 11.47
CA LEU A 19 32.81 6.53 10.61
C LEU A 19 32.84 5.06 10.16
N GLN A 20 32.22 4.19 10.94
CA GLN A 20 31.81 2.90 10.40
C GLN A 20 30.94 3.21 9.18
N PRO A 21 31.24 2.64 7.99
CA PRO A 21 30.32 2.75 6.88
C PRO A 21 29.00 2.15 7.37
N ALA A 22 27.95 2.97 7.46
CA ALA A 22 26.61 2.49 7.65
C ALA A 22 26.39 1.43 6.57
N HIS A 23 26.37 0.15 6.97
CA HIS A 23 25.91 -0.89 6.07
C HIS A 23 24.49 -0.49 5.74
N ALA A 24 24.24 -0.16 4.46
CA ALA A 24 22.88 -0.13 3.95
C ALA A 24 22.27 -1.46 4.37
N ALA A 25 21.18 -1.43 5.14
CA ALA A 25 20.52 -2.66 5.54
C ALA A 25 20.15 -3.39 4.26
N GLU A 26 20.80 -4.53 4.00
CA GLU A 26 20.56 -5.31 2.80
C GLU A 26 19.12 -5.82 2.85
N ARG A 27 18.34 -5.58 1.79
CA ARG A 27 16.95 -6.05 1.71
C ARG A 27 16.91 -7.57 1.88
N GLN A 28 16.01 -8.06 2.71
CA GLN A 28 15.87 -9.49 2.99
C GLN A 28 14.77 -10.07 2.10
N ARG A 29 15.00 -11.25 1.51
CA ARG A 29 13.99 -11.94 0.71
C ARG A 29 12.84 -12.44 1.58
N LEU A 30 11.59 -12.17 1.19
CA LEU A 30 10.38 -12.69 1.83
C LEU A 30 9.87 -13.94 1.11
N THR A 31 9.39 -13.78 -0.14
CA THR A 31 8.83 -14.88 -0.95
C THR A 31 8.70 -14.50 -2.42
N VAL A 32 8.55 -15.50 -3.30
CA VAL A 32 8.02 -15.26 -4.66
C VAL A 32 6.61 -14.71 -4.54
N GLY A 33 6.30 -13.67 -5.31
CA GLY A 33 5.02 -12.97 -5.28
C GLY A 33 5.15 -11.47 -5.53
N SER A 34 4.02 -10.79 -5.57
CA SER A 34 3.90 -9.33 -5.73
C SER A 34 2.77 -8.80 -4.84
N TYR A 35 2.49 -7.49 -4.93
CA TYR A 35 1.34 -6.86 -4.27
C TYR A 35 1.28 -7.10 -2.75
N PRO A 36 2.36 -6.82 -1.99
CA PRO A 36 2.40 -7.10 -0.56
C PRO A 36 1.41 -6.22 0.22
N ARG A 37 0.94 -6.73 1.35
CA ARG A 37 0.13 -6.00 2.34
C ARG A 37 0.61 -6.34 3.74
N VAL A 38 0.59 -5.36 4.63
CA VAL A 38 1.11 -5.50 6.00
C VAL A 38 0.24 -4.78 7.00
N VAL A 39 0.02 -5.39 8.17
CA VAL A 39 -0.75 -4.82 9.28
C VAL A 39 -0.08 -5.15 10.62
N ARG A 40 -0.14 -4.21 11.56
CA ARG A 40 0.22 -4.44 12.96
C ARG A 40 -1.03 -4.80 13.75
N LEU A 41 -1.00 -5.96 14.42
CA LEU A 41 -2.12 -6.44 15.23
C LEU A 41 -2.26 -5.62 16.51
N SER A 42 -3.42 -4.98 16.67
CA SER A 42 -3.79 -4.16 17.82
C SER A 42 -3.65 -4.89 19.17
N GLN A 43 -3.91 -6.20 19.19
CA GLN A 43 -3.97 -6.99 20.44
C GLN A 43 -2.61 -7.57 20.88
N SER A 44 -1.59 -7.59 20.01
CA SER A 44 -0.34 -8.30 20.29
C SER A 44 0.93 -7.63 19.79
N ASN A 45 0.81 -6.49 19.09
CA ASN A 45 1.88 -5.78 18.40
C ASN A 45 2.63 -6.61 17.34
N ARG A 46 2.21 -7.85 17.07
CA ARG A 46 2.74 -8.69 15.98
C ARG A 46 2.43 -8.03 14.64
N ILE A 47 3.32 -8.22 13.69
CA ILE A 47 3.12 -7.74 12.32
C ILE A 47 2.76 -8.94 11.46
N ILE A 48 1.68 -8.82 10.69
CA ILE A 48 1.26 -9.81 9.70
C ILE A 48 1.47 -9.21 8.33
N ALA A 49 2.10 -9.98 7.44
CA ALA A 49 2.23 -9.66 6.03
C ALA A 49 1.58 -10.75 5.17
N ALA A 50 0.98 -10.36 4.06
CA ALA A 50 0.46 -11.26 3.04
C ALA A 50 0.91 -10.76 1.66
N VAL A 51 1.08 -11.68 0.73
CA VAL A 51 1.60 -11.41 -0.62
C VAL A 51 0.73 -12.15 -1.62
N SER A 52 0.40 -11.55 -2.76
CA SER A 52 -0.23 -12.27 -3.88
C SER A 52 0.85 -13.13 -4.56
N GLY A 53 0.70 -14.44 -4.50
CA GLY A 53 1.72 -15.42 -4.92
C GLY A 53 1.15 -16.58 -5.73
N TRP A 54 2.04 -17.47 -6.15
CA TRP A 54 1.69 -18.62 -6.99
C TRP A 54 2.65 -19.79 -6.72
N ASP A 55 2.12 -21.01 -6.84
CA ASP A 55 2.87 -22.25 -6.82
C ASP A 55 2.28 -23.27 -7.81
N SER A 56 2.68 -24.55 -7.69
CA SER A 56 2.21 -25.61 -8.59
C SER A 56 0.71 -25.85 -8.54
N ASP A 57 0.04 -25.46 -7.45
CA ASP A 57 -1.38 -25.69 -7.22
C ASP A 57 -2.23 -24.45 -7.58
N GLY A 58 -1.61 -23.41 -8.15
CA GLY A 58 -2.25 -22.18 -8.59
C GLY A 58 -1.90 -20.98 -7.71
N THR A 59 -2.78 -19.98 -7.67
CA THR A 59 -2.56 -18.77 -6.87
C THR A 59 -2.71 -19.05 -5.38
N VAL A 60 -1.87 -18.41 -4.58
CA VAL A 60 -1.84 -18.56 -3.13
C VAL A 60 -1.42 -17.24 -2.51
N ALA A 61 -2.05 -16.86 -1.40
CA ALA A 61 -1.56 -15.75 -0.58
C ALA A 61 -0.81 -16.30 0.64
N PRO A 62 0.53 -16.47 0.59
CA PRO A 62 1.31 -16.83 1.78
C PRO A 62 1.24 -15.73 2.83
N VAL A 63 1.04 -16.12 4.09
CA VAL A 63 0.91 -15.22 5.23
C VAL A 63 2.09 -15.40 6.17
N PHE A 64 2.71 -14.29 6.54
CA PHE A 64 3.91 -14.21 7.36
C PHE A 64 3.66 -13.44 8.65
N GLN A 65 4.45 -13.75 9.68
CA GLN A 65 4.43 -13.07 10.97
C GLN A 65 5.83 -12.59 11.34
N SER A 66 5.93 -11.34 11.80
CA SER A 66 7.08 -10.82 12.54
C SER A 66 6.69 -10.56 14.01
N THR A 67 7.63 -10.83 14.91
CA THR A 67 7.52 -10.56 16.36
C THR A 67 8.64 -9.65 16.87
N ASP A 68 9.43 -9.09 15.97
CA ASP A 68 10.67 -8.36 16.23
C ASP A 68 10.72 -7.05 15.44
N GLU A 69 9.56 -6.37 15.34
CA GLU A 69 9.44 -5.06 14.67
C GLU A 69 9.95 -5.08 13.21
N GLY A 70 9.58 -6.12 12.46
CA GLY A 70 9.96 -6.28 11.05
C GLY A 70 11.42 -6.70 10.83
N GLY A 71 12.12 -7.15 11.89
CA GLY A 71 13.49 -7.67 11.78
C GLY A 71 13.58 -9.00 11.04
N SER A 72 12.58 -9.86 11.21
CA SER A 72 12.45 -11.14 10.52
C SER A 72 10.98 -11.54 10.35
N PHE A 73 10.71 -12.34 9.32
CA PHE A 73 9.39 -12.89 9.03
C PHE A 73 9.43 -14.42 8.94
N ARG A 74 8.41 -15.09 9.49
CA ARG A 74 8.17 -16.53 9.29
C ARG A 74 6.81 -16.76 8.65
N LYS A 75 6.73 -17.67 7.69
CA LYS A 75 5.43 -18.11 7.14
C LYS A 75 4.63 -18.81 8.25
N ILE A 76 3.37 -18.46 8.42
CA ILE A 76 2.48 -19.04 9.45
C ILE A 76 1.26 -19.73 8.87
N SER A 77 0.83 -19.35 7.67
CA SER A 77 -0.30 -19.95 6.96
C SER A 77 -0.28 -19.54 5.49
N GLU A 78 -1.33 -19.89 4.78
CA GLU A 78 -1.62 -19.42 3.43
C GLU A 78 -3.14 -19.39 3.21
N ILE A 79 -3.58 -18.55 2.29
CA ILE A 79 -4.97 -18.48 1.85
C ILE A 79 -5.03 -19.00 0.42
N ARG A 80 -5.92 -19.95 0.18
CA ARG A 80 -6.21 -20.50 -1.15
C ARG A 80 -7.69 -20.41 -1.40
N ASP A 81 -8.05 -19.69 -2.45
CA ASP A 81 -9.43 -19.64 -2.93
C ASP A 81 -9.66 -20.72 -3.99
N THR A 82 -10.85 -21.32 -4.01
CA THR A 82 -11.21 -22.31 -5.05
C THR A 82 -11.29 -21.69 -6.44
N GLY A 83 -11.50 -20.38 -6.53
CA GLY A 83 -11.38 -19.59 -7.75
C GLY A 83 -9.93 -19.26 -8.13
N GLY A 84 -8.96 -19.46 -7.23
CA GLY A 84 -7.56 -19.10 -7.44
C GLY A 84 -6.85 -19.87 -8.55
N GLY A 85 -7.29 -21.10 -8.86
CA GLY A 85 -6.83 -21.83 -10.05
C GLY A 85 -7.19 -21.15 -11.38
N ARG A 86 -7.95 -20.05 -11.34
CA ARG A 86 -8.44 -19.27 -12.47
C ARG A 86 -7.98 -17.81 -12.39
N GLY A 87 -6.86 -17.61 -11.71
CA GLY A 87 -6.21 -16.31 -11.54
C GLY A 87 -6.70 -15.55 -10.32
N GLU A 88 -5.75 -14.81 -9.75
CA GLU A 88 -5.91 -13.90 -8.62
C GLU A 88 -5.19 -12.61 -8.98
N CYS A 89 -5.81 -11.50 -8.63
CA CYS A 89 -5.14 -10.22 -8.59
C CYS A 89 -5.44 -9.54 -7.26
N CYS A 90 -4.33 -9.04 -6.73
CA CYS A 90 -4.25 -7.82 -5.97
C CYS A 90 -5.05 -7.88 -4.67
N GLY A 91 -4.44 -8.47 -3.63
CA GLY A 91 -5.10 -8.62 -2.35
C GLY A 91 -4.98 -7.42 -1.39
N THR A 92 -5.85 -7.40 -0.39
CA THR A 92 -5.78 -6.52 0.79
C THR A 92 -5.85 -7.32 2.07
N LEU A 93 -5.15 -6.85 3.10
CA LEU A 93 -5.10 -7.43 4.44
C LEU A 93 -5.53 -6.37 5.45
N PHE A 94 -6.57 -6.66 6.22
CA PHE A 94 -7.18 -5.70 7.14
C PHE A 94 -7.47 -6.34 8.50
N GLU A 95 -7.19 -5.63 9.60
CA GLU A 95 -7.64 -6.01 10.94
C GLU A 95 -8.88 -5.18 11.30
N LEU A 96 -9.99 -5.85 11.66
CA LEU A 96 -11.18 -5.14 12.10
C LEU A 96 -10.89 -4.34 13.38
N PRO A 97 -11.03 -2.99 13.37
CA PRO A 97 -10.79 -2.16 14.55
C PRO A 97 -11.92 -2.31 15.59
N ARG A 98 -13.09 -2.78 15.16
CA ARG A 98 -14.29 -2.97 15.99
C ARG A 98 -15.10 -4.16 15.48
N ARG A 99 -16.11 -4.56 16.25
CA ARG A 99 -17.05 -5.61 15.84
C ARG A 99 -17.87 -5.17 14.63
N VAL A 100 -18.05 -6.08 13.67
CA VAL A 100 -18.98 -6.00 12.53
C VAL A 100 -19.75 -7.32 12.48
N GLY A 101 -21.05 -7.30 12.77
CA GLY A 101 -21.84 -8.52 13.04
C GLY A 101 -21.16 -9.49 14.02
N ASP A 102 -20.95 -10.72 13.55
CA ASP A 102 -20.29 -11.80 14.31
C ASP A 102 -18.76 -11.77 14.23
N LEU A 103 -18.19 -10.87 13.42
CA LEU A 103 -16.75 -10.63 13.35
C LEU A 103 -16.34 -9.73 14.51
N ARG A 104 -15.45 -10.24 15.38
CA ARG A 104 -14.97 -9.49 16.55
C ARG A 104 -13.88 -8.50 16.13
N ALA A 105 -13.67 -7.45 16.91
CA ALA A 105 -12.46 -6.64 16.79
C ALA A 105 -11.22 -7.55 16.85
N GLY A 106 -10.23 -7.29 16.00
CA GLY A 106 -9.04 -8.14 15.84
C GLY A 106 -9.21 -9.33 14.87
N THR A 107 -10.40 -9.53 14.29
CA THR A 107 -10.56 -10.47 13.17
C THR A 107 -9.79 -9.91 11.97
N LEU A 108 -8.93 -10.74 11.36
CA LEU A 108 -8.26 -10.39 10.12
C LEU A 108 -9.13 -10.75 8.94
N LEU A 109 -9.16 -9.87 7.94
CA LEU A 109 -9.79 -10.07 6.65
C LEU A 109 -8.71 -10.07 5.57
N TRP A 110 -8.82 -11.01 4.65
CA TRP A 110 -8.12 -10.99 3.37
C TRP A 110 -9.17 -10.92 2.28
N ALA A 111 -9.00 -10.01 1.33
CA ALA A 111 -9.80 -10.01 0.11
C ALA A 111 -8.90 -9.87 -1.09
N ALA A 112 -9.27 -10.52 -2.20
CA ALA A 112 -8.60 -10.39 -3.48
C ALA A 112 -9.60 -10.63 -4.61
N SER A 113 -9.20 -10.25 -5.83
CA SER A 113 -10.00 -10.45 -7.04
C SER A 113 -9.67 -11.82 -7.62
N TYR A 114 -10.68 -12.62 -7.94
CA TYR A 114 -10.52 -13.99 -8.43
C TYR A 114 -11.28 -14.22 -9.73
N GLY A 115 -10.76 -15.11 -10.59
CA GLY A 115 -11.41 -15.52 -11.85
C GLY A 115 -10.98 -14.73 -13.08
N GLN A 116 -9.86 -13.99 -13.01
CA GLN A 116 -9.39 -13.17 -14.14
C GLN A 116 -8.98 -13.99 -15.38
N ASP A 117 -8.53 -15.24 -15.19
CA ASP A 117 -8.02 -16.10 -16.27
C ASP A 117 -9.13 -17.00 -16.87
N GLU A 118 -10.40 -16.75 -16.56
CA GLU A 118 -11.56 -17.49 -17.11
C GLU A 118 -11.90 -17.10 -18.57
N GLY A 119 -11.07 -16.28 -19.22
CA GLY A 119 -11.23 -15.90 -20.62
C GLY A 119 -12.44 -15.00 -20.87
N ALA A 120 -13.11 -15.17 -22.02
CA ALA A 120 -14.21 -14.28 -22.45
C ALA A 120 -15.46 -14.33 -21.54
N GLU A 121 -15.67 -15.45 -20.84
CA GLU A 121 -16.83 -15.64 -19.96
C GLU A 121 -16.53 -15.27 -18.50
N ARG A 122 -15.35 -14.70 -18.23
CA ARG A 122 -14.93 -14.37 -16.87
C ARG A 122 -15.97 -13.51 -16.15
N ARG A 123 -16.18 -13.80 -14.88
CA ARG A 123 -16.93 -12.94 -13.94
C ARG A 123 -16.07 -12.73 -12.72
N VAL A 124 -15.22 -11.71 -12.77
CA VAL A 124 -14.24 -11.44 -11.72
C VAL A 124 -15.00 -11.15 -10.43
N SER A 125 -14.60 -11.80 -9.35
CA SER A 125 -15.26 -11.68 -8.04
C SER A 125 -14.27 -11.28 -6.96
N ILE A 126 -14.67 -10.37 -6.09
CA ILE A 126 -13.90 -10.02 -4.90
C ILE A 126 -14.39 -10.88 -3.75
N ARG A 127 -13.52 -11.79 -3.30
CA ARG A 127 -13.85 -12.80 -2.28
C ARG A 127 -13.13 -12.49 -0.98
N VAL A 128 -13.82 -12.67 0.14
CA VAL A 128 -13.36 -12.32 1.47
C VAL A 128 -13.14 -13.59 2.29
N TRP A 129 -11.98 -13.66 2.93
CA TRP A 129 -11.56 -14.68 3.88
C TRP A 129 -11.35 -14.05 5.25
N ALA A 130 -11.66 -14.77 6.32
CA ALA A 130 -11.50 -14.29 7.69
C ALA A 130 -10.59 -15.20 8.51
N SER A 131 -9.78 -14.60 9.39
CA SER A 131 -8.99 -15.29 10.40
C SER A 131 -9.28 -14.74 11.79
N ARG A 132 -9.59 -15.63 12.72
CA ARG A 132 -9.91 -15.31 14.13
C ARG A 132 -8.78 -15.65 15.10
N ASP A 133 -7.63 -16.09 14.59
CA ASP A 133 -6.51 -16.61 15.36
C ASP A 133 -5.16 -15.97 14.96
N ALA A 134 -5.23 -14.68 14.60
CA ALA A 134 -4.09 -13.86 14.17
C ALA A 134 -3.36 -14.44 12.95
N GLY A 135 -4.14 -14.84 11.93
CA GLY A 135 -3.64 -15.24 10.62
C GLY A 135 -3.13 -16.67 10.53
N ARG A 136 -3.45 -17.55 11.48
CA ARG A 136 -2.99 -18.97 11.44
C ARG A 136 -3.92 -19.85 10.63
N THR A 137 -5.22 -19.61 10.73
CA THR A 137 -6.23 -20.29 9.92
C THR A 137 -7.15 -19.27 9.27
N TRP A 138 -7.62 -19.60 8.07
CA TRP A 138 -8.49 -18.75 7.26
C TRP A 138 -9.70 -19.53 6.79
N THR A 139 -10.87 -18.90 6.87
CA THR A 139 -12.14 -19.46 6.39
C THR A 139 -12.76 -18.50 5.40
N PHE A 140 -13.24 -19.02 4.27
CA PHE A 140 -14.04 -18.23 3.34
C PHE A 140 -15.23 -17.64 4.08
N LEU A 141 -15.44 -16.33 3.90
CA LEU A 141 -16.47 -15.56 4.60
C LEU A 141 -17.63 -15.24 3.64
N SER A 142 -17.33 -14.58 2.52
CA SER A 142 -18.34 -14.15 1.55
C SER A 142 -17.72 -13.72 0.23
N GLU A 143 -18.55 -13.56 -0.80
CA GLU A 143 -18.24 -12.78 -1.99
C GLU A 143 -18.83 -11.38 -1.82
N ALA A 144 -18.01 -10.34 -1.95
CA ALA A 144 -18.42 -8.95 -1.71
C ALA A 144 -18.93 -8.25 -2.97
N ALA A 145 -18.28 -8.52 -4.10
CA ALA A 145 -18.63 -7.95 -5.40
C ALA A 145 -18.31 -8.95 -6.51
N ARG A 146 -19.03 -8.83 -7.62
CA ARG A 146 -18.79 -9.58 -8.85
C ARG A 146 -19.07 -8.69 -10.04
N SER A 147 -18.21 -8.74 -11.06
CA SER A 147 -18.49 -8.10 -12.34
C SER A 147 -19.79 -8.67 -12.94
N HIS A 148 -20.63 -7.81 -13.51
CA HIS A 148 -21.87 -8.26 -14.15
C HIS A 148 -21.64 -8.68 -15.61
N ASP A 149 -20.53 -8.24 -16.19
CA ASP A 149 -20.03 -8.55 -17.52
C ASP A 149 -18.61 -9.15 -17.44
N HIS A 150 -17.94 -9.25 -18.60
CA HIS A 150 -16.59 -9.77 -18.71
C HIS A 150 -15.49 -8.82 -18.23
N ASP A 151 -15.82 -7.59 -17.81
CA ASP A 151 -14.84 -6.62 -17.35
C ASP A 151 -14.48 -6.86 -15.89
N GLY A 152 -13.40 -6.21 -15.45
CA GLY A 152 -12.80 -6.52 -14.17
C GLY A 152 -13.35 -5.72 -13.00
N VAL A 153 -13.27 -6.33 -11.82
CA VAL A 153 -13.34 -5.63 -10.53
C VAL A 153 -12.06 -5.98 -9.76
N TRP A 154 -11.36 -4.96 -9.26
CA TRP A 154 -9.96 -5.08 -8.87
C TRP A 154 -9.64 -4.39 -7.55
N GLU A 155 -8.52 -4.78 -6.95
CA GLU A 155 -7.81 -4.00 -5.92
C GLU A 155 -8.70 -3.62 -4.72
N PRO A 156 -9.30 -4.61 -4.03
CA PRO A 156 -10.10 -4.36 -2.85
C PRO A 156 -9.32 -3.57 -1.80
N GLU A 157 -10.02 -2.69 -1.10
CA GLU A 157 -9.53 -1.98 0.08
C GLU A 157 -10.64 -1.89 1.13
N PHE A 158 -10.28 -2.13 2.40
CA PHE A 158 -11.24 -2.06 3.50
C PHE A 158 -11.08 -0.80 4.34
N ASP A 159 -12.21 -0.31 4.84
CA ASP A 159 -12.26 0.51 6.04
C ASP A 159 -13.53 0.23 6.84
N VAL A 160 -13.58 0.75 8.07
CA VAL A 160 -14.81 0.79 8.85
C VAL A 160 -15.14 2.25 9.11
N ASP A 161 -16.30 2.71 8.66
CA ASP A 161 -16.73 4.10 8.79
C ASP A 161 -17.02 4.48 10.26
N ALA A 162 -17.25 5.77 10.50
CA ALA A 162 -17.55 6.29 11.83
C ALA A 162 -18.81 5.65 12.46
N ARG A 163 -19.73 5.11 11.65
CA ARG A 163 -20.97 4.46 12.08
C ARG A 163 -20.79 2.96 12.33
N GLY A 164 -19.66 2.37 11.94
CA GLY A 164 -19.35 0.95 12.11
C GLY A 164 -19.70 0.07 10.91
N THR A 165 -20.00 0.65 9.75
CA THR A 165 -20.17 -0.11 8.50
C THR A 165 -18.81 -0.54 7.98
N LEU A 166 -18.65 -1.83 7.64
CA LEU A 166 -17.49 -2.30 6.88
C LEU A 166 -17.69 -1.95 5.41
N TRP A 167 -16.78 -1.16 4.84
CA TRP A 167 -16.77 -0.84 3.42
C TRP A 167 -15.67 -1.62 2.72
N LEU A 168 -15.99 -2.13 1.52
CA LEU A 168 -15.01 -2.62 0.56
C LEU A 168 -15.05 -1.71 -0.66
N HIS A 169 -13.95 -1.00 -0.90
CA HIS A 169 -13.68 -0.19 -2.08
C HIS A 169 -12.95 -1.01 -3.11
N TYR A 170 -13.13 -0.71 -4.40
CA TYR A 170 -12.49 -1.43 -5.49
C TYR A 170 -12.51 -0.62 -6.78
N ALA A 171 -11.61 -0.92 -7.70
CA ALA A 171 -11.67 -0.41 -9.07
C ALA A 171 -12.65 -1.26 -9.90
N ASP A 172 -13.51 -0.63 -10.69
CA ASP A 172 -14.62 -1.27 -11.42
C ASP A 172 -14.58 -0.84 -12.90
N GLU A 173 -14.38 -1.80 -13.80
CA GLU A 173 -14.32 -1.58 -15.25
C GLU A 173 -15.68 -1.82 -15.95
N THR A 174 -16.71 -2.19 -15.20
CA THR A 174 -18.00 -2.66 -15.76
C THR A 174 -18.93 -1.54 -16.22
N GLU A 175 -18.41 -0.32 -16.38
CA GLU A 175 -19.15 0.87 -16.84
C GLU A 175 -18.74 1.29 -18.26
N ALA A 176 -17.94 0.47 -18.94
CA ALA A 176 -17.54 0.73 -20.32
C ALA A 176 -18.77 0.71 -21.26
N PRO A 177 -18.81 1.55 -22.31
CA PRO A 177 -17.82 2.56 -22.71
C PRO A 177 -18.12 3.96 -22.13
N GLY A 178 -18.91 4.06 -21.05
CA GLY A 178 -19.14 5.33 -20.36
C GLY A 178 -17.90 5.77 -19.59
N TYR A 179 -17.28 4.80 -18.90
CA TYR A 179 -16.01 4.93 -18.20
C TYR A 179 -15.21 3.63 -18.33
N SER A 180 -13.95 3.69 -18.77
CA SER A 180 -13.10 2.49 -18.80
C SER A 180 -12.72 1.96 -17.42
N GLN A 181 -12.78 2.79 -16.39
CA GLN A 181 -12.66 2.37 -14.99
C GLN A 181 -13.25 3.46 -14.07
N ILE A 182 -13.92 3.05 -12.99
CA ILE A 182 -14.36 3.91 -11.89
C ILE A 182 -13.85 3.34 -10.56
N LEU A 183 -13.97 4.11 -9.48
CA LEU A 183 -13.90 3.56 -8.12
C LEU A 183 -15.33 3.34 -7.61
N SER A 184 -15.55 2.13 -7.11
CA SER A 184 -16.80 1.65 -6.54
C SER A 184 -16.57 1.18 -5.12
N ARG A 185 -17.66 1.04 -4.35
CA ARG A 185 -17.65 0.39 -3.04
C ARG A 185 -18.97 -0.29 -2.72
N VAL A 186 -18.92 -1.24 -1.80
CA VAL A 186 -20.07 -1.92 -1.20
C VAL A 186 -19.94 -1.92 0.33
N GLY A 187 -21.06 -1.76 1.03
CA GLY A 187 -21.09 -1.69 2.48
C GLY A 187 -21.72 -2.94 3.10
N SER A 188 -21.21 -3.35 4.26
CA SER A 188 -21.73 -4.48 5.03
C SER A 188 -21.79 -4.15 6.52
N THR A 189 -22.83 -4.63 7.20
CA THR A 189 -23.00 -4.49 8.66
C THR A 189 -22.76 -5.80 9.42
N ASP A 190 -22.66 -6.91 8.70
CA ASP A 190 -22.40 -8.26 9.23
C ASP A 190 -21.10 -8.90 8.69
N GLY A 191 -20.48 -8.27 7.67
CA GLY A 191 -19.29 -8.74 6.96
C GLY A 191 -19.56 -9.85 5.95
N VAL A 192 -20.83 -10.21 5.71
CA VAL A 192 -21.23 -11.35 4.85
C VAL A 192 -22.23 -10.92 3.80
N THR A 193 -23.19 -10.07 4.17
CA THR A 193 -24.20 -9.49 3.28
C THR A 193 -23.75 -8.10 2.84
N TRP A 194 -23.69 -7.89 1.54
CA TRP A 194 -23.20 -6.64 0.94
C TRP A 194 -24.35 -5.87 0.29
N GLY A 195 -24.39 -4.57 0.57
CA GLY A 195 -25.40 -3.66 0.04
C GLY A 195 -25.20 -3.32 -1.43
N THR A 196 -26.02 -2.39 -1.92
CA THR A 196 -25.92 -1.90 -3.30
C THR A 196 -24.56 -1.22 -3.55
N ARG A 197 -23.97 -1.49 -4.72
CA ARG A 197 -22.78 -0.80 -5.23
C ARG A 197 -22.99 0.71 -5.25
N GLN A 198 -21.96 1.45 -4.81
CA GLN A 198 -21.89 2.90 -4.87
C GLN A 198 -20.64 3.33 -5.61
N THR A 199 -20.76 4.31 -6.49
CA THR A 199 -19.61 4.95 -7.16
C THR A 199 -19.02 6.03 -6.24
N THR A 200 -17.70 5.98 -6.03
CA THR A 200 -16.95 7.00 -5.26
C THR A 200 -16.15 7.94 -6.16
N LEU A 201 -15.78 7.51 -7.36
CA LEU A 201 -15.08 8.34 -8.35
C LEU A 201 -15.33 7.83 -9.78
N ALA A 202 -15.81 8.69 -10.66
CA ALA A 202 -16.01 8.42 -12.08
C ALA A 202 -15.66 9.66 -12.89
N LEU A 203 -14.60 9.57 -13.71
CA LEU A 203 -14.01 10.72 -14.40
C LEU A 203 -14.10 10.54 -15.91
N ALA A 204 -14.57 11.57 -16.60
CA ALA A 204 -14.63 11.60 -18.05
C ALA A 204 -13.33 12.22 -18.64
N PRO A 205 -12.98 11.93 -19.91
CA PRO A 205 -13.65 10.99 -20.84
C PRO A 205 -13.32 9.51 -20.55
N ASP A 206 -13.92 8.61 -21.33
CA ASP A 206 -13.82 7.13 -21.24
C ASP A 206 -12.38 6.55 -21.17
N GLY A 207 -11.33 7.32 -21.47
CA GLY A 207 -9.94 6.86 -21.30
C GLY A 207 -9.33 7.05 -19.90
N VAL A 208 -9.97 7.85 -19.03
CA VAL A 208 -9.47 8.15 -17.68
C VAL A 208 -9.74 6.97 -16.76
N ARG A 209 -8.73 6.54 -16.01
CA ARG A 209 -8.79 5.33 -15.18
C ARG A 209 -8.36 5.61 -13.75
N PRO A 210 -9.26 6.08 -12.86
CA PRO A 210 -9.02 6.09 -11.43
C PRO A 210 -8.96 4.65 -10.88
N GLY A 211 -8.00 4.35 -10.01
CA GLY A 211 -7.74 2.98 -9.53
C GLY A 211 -7.01 2.92 -8.20
N MET A 212 -6.78 1.70 -7.71
CA MET A 212 -5.96 1.41 -6.53
C MET A 212 -6.37 2.21 -5.27
N PRO A 213 -7.64 2.09 -4.83
CA PRO A 213 -8.13 2.83 -3.67
C PRO A 213 -7.36 2.43 -2.40
N ILE A 214 -7.01 3.43 -1.58
CA ILE A 214 -6.39 3.24 -0.27
C ILE A 214 -7.10 4.15 0.74
N VAL A 215 -7.57 3.59 1.86
CA VAL A 215 -8.32 4.35 2.88
C VAL A 215 -7.61 4.26 4.22
N ARG A 216 -7.37 5.41 4.85
CA ARG A 216 -6.77 5.50 6.20
C ARG A 216 -7.59 6.44 7.07
N GLN A 217 -7.99 5.97 8.26
CA GLN A 217 -8.59 6.83 9.25
C GLN A 217 -7.52 7.72 9.89
N LEU A 218 -7.67 9.04 9.75
CA LEU A 218 -6.80 10.05 10.34
C LEU A 218 -7.05 10.20 11.86
N PRO A 219 -6.09 10.75 12.62
CA PRO A 219 -6.20 10.89 14.08
C PRO A 219 -7.37 11.76 14.55
N ASP A 220 -7.85 12.67 13.69
CA ASP A 220 -8.99 13.55 13.96
C ASP A 220 -10.35 12.91 13.60
N GLY A 221 -10.35 11.64 13.22
CA GLY A 221 -11.56 10.87 12.88
C GLY A 221 -11.99 10.98 11.42
N ARG A 222 -11.37 11.87 10.62
CA ARG A 222 -11.59 11.94 9.17
C ARG A 222 -10.91 10.76 8.47
N TYR A 223 -11.19 10.59 7.18
CA TYR A 223 -10.66 9.49 6.38
C TYR A 223 -9.93 10.04 5.17
N TYR A 224 -8.65 9.66 5.04
CA TYR A 224 -7.85 9.91 3.86
C TYR A 224 -8.17 8.82 2.83
N PHE A 225 -8.65 9.23 1.66
CA PHE A 225 -8.94 8.34 0.53
C PHE A 225 -8.01 8.67 -0.62
N GLY A 226 -6.96 7.87 -0.78
CA GLY A 226 -5.97 7.99 -1.85
C GLY A 226 -6.24 7.02 -2.99
N TYR A 227 -5.85 7.39 -4.20
CA TYR A 227 -6.01 6.59 -5.42
C TYR A 227 -5.09 7.12 -6.52
N GLU A 228 -4.84 6.33 -7.56
CA GLU A 228 -4.20 6.83 -8.79
C GLU A 228 -5.26 7.32 -9.76
N ILE A 229 -4.87 8.22 -10.67
CA ILE A 229 -5.65 8.51 -11.87
C ILE A 229 -4.75 8.40 -13.10
N CYS A 230 -5.00 7.37 -13.92
CA CYS A 230 -4.33 7.17 -15.19
C CYS A 230 -5.02 7.92 -16.33
N ASN A 231 -4.23 8.36 -17.31
CA ASN A 231 -4.67 9.09 -18.51
C ASN A 231 -5.45 10.39 -18.22
N TYR A 232 -5.09 11.12 -17.16
CA TYR A 232 -5.79 12.34 -16.76
C TYR A 232 -4.99 13.59 -17.12
N GLY A 233 -5.41 14.23 -18.22
CA GLY A 233 -4.69 15.37 -18.78
C GLY A 233 -3.30 14.99 -19.26
N LYS A 234 -2.26 15.66 -18.74
CA LYS A 234 -0.86 15.36 -19.07
C LYS A 234 -0.19 14.38 -18.10
N LEU A 235 -0.89 13.99 -17.04
CA LEU A 235 -0.36 13.10 -16.01
C LEU A 235 -0.73 11.65 -16.31
N TYR A 236 0.18 10.76 -15.93
CA TYR A 236 -0.01 9.33 -16.09
C TYR A 236 0.07 8.64 -14.73
N CYS A 237 -1.05 8.06 -14.31
CA CYS A 237 -1.22 7.32 -13.06
C CYS A 237 -0.71 8.07 -11.82
N ASN A 238 -0.95 9.38 -11.77
CA ASN A 238 -0.54 10.25 -10.67
C ASN A 238 -1.45 10.00 -9.45
N PRO A 239 -0.92 10.02 -8.21
CA PRO A 239 -1.71 9.85 -7.00
C PRO A 239 -2.49 11.12 -6.64
N TYR A 240 -3.75 10.92 -6.25
CA TYR A 240 -4.68 11.93 -5.77
C TYR A 240 -5.26 11.48 -4.43
N TYR A 241 -5.91 12.41 -3.73
CA TYR A 241 -6.70 12.07 -2.56
C TYR A 241 -7.92 12.98 -2.35
N LYS A 242 -8.87 12.46 -1.57
CA LYS A 242 -9.93 13.21 -0.91
C LYS A 242 -9.87 12.99 0.59
N ILE A 243 -10.45 13.93 1.34
CA ILE A 243 -10.70 13.75 2.78
C ILE A 243 -12.19 13.60 3.00
N SER A 244 -12.60 12.45 3.50
CA SER A 244 -13.96 12.21 3.96
C SER A 244 -14.10 12.60 5.43
N PRO A 245 -15.20 13.25 5.84
CA PRO A 245 -15.43 13.57 7.24
C PRO A 245 -15.72 12.35 8.12
N ASP A 246 -16.22 11.24 7.55
CA ASP A 246 -16.79 10.12 8.32
C ASP A 246 -16.47 8.72 7.77
N GLY A 247 -15.79 8.62 6.62
CA GLY A 247 -15.51 7.37 5.91
C GLY A 247 -16.68 6.86 5.07
N ALA A 248 -17.84 7.51 5.15
CA ALA A 248 -19.05 7.17 4.42
C ALA A 248 -19.34 8.15 3.28
N ASP A 249 -18.89 9.40 3.32
CA ASP A 249 -19.08 10.38 2.23
C ASP A 249 -17.74 10.87 1.68
N PHE A 250 -17.48 10.65 0.38
CA PHE A 250 -16.27 11.09 -0.31
C PHE A 250 -16.52 12.28 -1.25
N GLY A 251 -17.68 12.94 -1.14
CA GLY A 251 -18.05 14.10 -1.94
C GLY A 251 -18.48 13.74 -3.37
N ASP A 252 -18.40 14.71 -4.27
CA ASP A 252 -18.78 14.56 -5.68
C ASP A 252 -17.92 13.50 -6.38
N SER A 253 -18.57 12.50 -7.00
CA SER A 253 -17.90 11.45 -7.75
C SER A 253 -17.24 11.95 -9.04
N GLY A 254 -17.60 13.14 -9.53
CA GLY A 254 -16.95 13.78 -10.68
C GLY A 254 -15.72 14.64 -10.33
N ASP A 255 -15.45 14.86 -9.04
CA ASP A 255 -14.29 15.61 -8.58
C ASP A 255 -13.05 14.69 -8.48
N PRO A 256 -11.94 14.98 -9.17
CA PRO A 256 -10.71 14.19 -9.06
C PRO A 256 -10.01 14.32 -7.70
N GLY A 257 -10.37 15.30 -6.86
CA GLY A 257 -9.71 15.56 -5.59
C GLY A 257 -8.36 16.29 -5.75
N THR A 258 -7.48 16.12 -4.77
CA THR A 258 -6.21 16.87 -4.69
C THR A 258 -5.03 16.03 -5.21
N PRO A 259 -4.25 16.52 -6.19
CA PRO A 259 -3.05 15.81 -6.65
C PRO A 259 -1.94 15.87 -5.59
N ILE A 260 -1.18 14.79 -5.46
CA ILE A 260 -0.05 14.68 -4.55
C ILE A 260 1.25 14.97 -5.31
N ARG A 261 2.00 15.98 -4.84
CA ARG A 261 3.26 16.41 -5.45
C ARG A 261 4.23 16.98 -4.41
N THR A 262 5.51 16.99 -4.74
CA THR A 262 6.51 17.80 -4.02
C THR A 262 6.40 19.27 -4.38
N ALA A 263 7.19 20.13 -3.71
CA ALA A 263 7.26 21.55 -4.01
C ALA A 263 7.77 21.83 -5.44
N GLU A 264 8.62 20.96 -5.97
CA GLU A 264 9.18 20.99 -7.31
C GLU A 264 8.22 20.41 -8.37
N GLY A 265 7.10 19.83 -7.92
CA GLY A 265 6.11 19.21 -8.79
C GLY A 265 6.40 17.75 -9.13
N ASN A 266 7.40 17.13 -8.48
CA ASN A 266 7.67 15.70 -8.63
C ASN A 266 6.52 14.88 -8.04
N TYR A 267 6.30 13.69 -8.59
CA TYR A 267 5.19 12.83 -8.21
C TYR A 267 5.51 11.36 -8.46
N PHE A 268 4.74 10.47 -7.83
CA PHE A 268 4.78 9.05 -8.18
C PHE A 268 3.87 8.74 -9.37
N GLN A 269 4.21 7.75 -10.17
CA GLN A 269 3.30 7.08 -11.08
C GLN A 269 3.08 5.65 -10.62
N HIS A 270 1.84 5.19 -10.75
CA HIS A 270 1.37 3.83 -10.47
C HIS A 270 1.40 3.40 -9.01
N ALA A 271 0.35 2.69 -8.61
CA ALA A 271 0.30 1.79 -7.48
C ALA A 271 0.75 2.37 -6.16
N GLN A 272 0.27 3.58 -5.84
CA GLN A 272 0.56 4.18 -4.55
C GLN A 272 -0.02 3.36 -3.40
N THR A 273 0.71 3.28 -2.31
CA THR A 273 0.15 3.00 -0.99
C THR A 273 0.53 4.10 -0.02
N VAL A 274 -0.26 4.27 1.03
CA VAL A 274 0.00 5.26 2.08
C VAL A 274 -0.22 4.63 3.46
N ALA A 275 0.62 5.00 4.41
CA ALA A 275 0.55 4.58 5.79
C ALA A 275 0.67 5.79 6.73
N LEU A 276 0.10 5.64 7.94
CA LEU A 276 0.15 6.64 8.99
C LEU A 276 1.31 6.33 9.93
N PHE A 277 2.20 7.28 10.09
CA PHE A 277 3.33 7.22 11.01
C PHE A 277 3.10 8.21 12.16
N PRO A 278 3.48 7.89 13.40
CA PRO A 278 3.47 8.88 14.46
C PRO A 278 4.53 9.96 14.16
N GLY A 279 4.24 11.21 14.50
CA GLY A 279 5.13 12.35 14.23
C GLY A 279 4.44 13.47 13.46
N GLY A 280 5.20 14.43 12.92
CA GLY A 280 4.63 15.57 12.23
C GLY A 280 3.88 16.56 13.14
N ALA A 281 3.47 17.70 12.58
CA ALA A 281 2.86 18.80 13.33
C ALA A 281 1.50 18.43 13.95
N ASN A 282 0.79 17.48 13.33
CA ASN A 282 -0.53 17.01 13.78
C ASN A 282 -0.46 15.71 14.58
N GLY A 283 0.73 15.27 14.99
CA GLY A 283 0.94 13.98 15.67
C GLY A 283 0.81 12.76 14.74
N THR A 284 0.52 12.97 13.45
CA THR A 284 0.67 11.97 12.39
C THR A 284 1.33 12.53 11.14
N ARG A 285 2.16 11.70 10.53
CA ARG A 285 2.81 11.85 9.23
C ARG A 285 2.23 10.82 8.26
N LEU A 286 1.76 11.25 7.11
CA LEU A 286 1.48 10.34 6.01
C LEU A 286 2.79 10.00 5.32
N VAL A 287 3.03 8.72 5.03
CA VAL A 287 4.17 8.25 4.24
C VAL A 287 3.64 7.40 3.09
N MET A 288 4.03 7.74 1.88
CA MET A 288 3.59 7.15 0.63
C MET A 288 4.77 6.52 -0.11
N VAL A 289 4.52 5.37 -0.73
CA VAL A 289 5.36 4.77 -1.76
C VAL A 289 4.53 4.69 -3.04
N GLY A 290 5.15 4.89 -4.18
CA GLY A 290 4.60 4.57 -5.49
C GLY A 290 5.65 3.88 -6.35
N GLN A 291 5.25 3.35 -7.51
CA GLN A 291 6.15 2.54 -8.32
C GLN A 291 7.29 3.36 -8.91
N LEU A 292 6.94 4.40 -9.67
CA LEU A 292 7.89 5.22 -10.40
C LEU A 292 7.94 6.62 -9.81
N TYR A 293 9.13 7.15 -9.53
CA TYR A 293 9.28 8.53 -9.07
C TYR A 293 9.73 9.42 -10.23
N THR A 294 8.91 10.41 -10.59
CA THR A 294 9.10 11.22 -11.80
C THR A 294 9.13 12.71 -11.52
N ASP A 295 9.78 13.45 -12.41
CA ASP A 295 9.71 14.92 -12.43
C ASP A 295 8.32 15.41 -12.84
N ALA A 296 8.10 16.73 -12.82
CA ALA A 296 6.83 17.34 -13.21
C ALA A 296 6.41 17.06 -14.68
N ALA A 297 7.33 16.65 -15.54
CA ALA A 297 7.07 16.27 -16.93
C ALA A 297 6.79 14.76 -17.09
N GLY A 298 6.92 13.97 -16.03
CA GLY A 298 6.72 12.52 -16.04
C GLY A 298 7.96 11.72 -16.43
N ALA A 299 9.15 12.33 -16.45
CA ALA A 299 10.40 11.61 -16.68
C ALA A 299 10.92 11.00 -15.35
N PRO A 300 11.34 9.72 -15.33
CA PRO A 300 11.91 9.11 -14.12
C PRO A 300 13.09 9.90 -13.57
N LEU A 301 13.08 10.14 -12.26
CA LEU A 301 14.15 10.82 -11.53
C LEU A 301 15.25 9.83 -11.11
N PRO A 302 16.48 10.29 -10.81
CA PRO A 302 17.54 9.42 -10.28
C PRO A 302 17.16 8.66 -9.00
N GLY A 303 16.23 9.21 -8.21
CA GLY A 303 15.68 8.58 -7.00
C GLY A 303 14.57 7.55 -7.24
N ASN A 304 14.27 7.20 -8.51
CA ASN A 304 13.27 6.20 -8.85
C ASN A 304 13.47 4.88 -8.08
N GLY A 305 12.40 4.37 -7.48
CA GLY A 305 12.41 3.15 -6.65
C GLY A 305 13.25 3.24 -5.37
N GLN A 306 13.68 4.43 -4.95
CA GLN A 306 14.55 4.63 -3.78
C GLN A 306 14.03 5.73 -2.84
N VAL A 307 12.84 6.25 -3.10
CA VAL A 307 12.25 7.39 -2.41
C VAL A 307 10.86 7.01 -1.92
N LEU A 308 10.54 7.45 -0.71
CA LEU A 308 9.18 7.60 -0.18
C LEU A 308 8.83 9.09 -0.17
N LEU A 309 7.54 9.43 -0.21
CA LEU A 309 7.07 10.79 0.02
C LEU A 309 6.37 10.88 1.37
N ALA A 310 6.64 11.93 2.13
CA ALA A 310 6.01 12.21 3.42
C ALA A 310 5.27 13.55 3.46
N ASN A 311 4.22 13.62 4.28
CA ASN A 311 3.46 14.83 4.54
C ASN A 311 3.00 14.89 6.00
N ASP A 312 3.30 16.00 6.67
CA ASP A 312 3.00 16.24 8.09
C ASP A 312 1.70 17.04 8.32
N ASN A 313 0.96 17.34 7.25
CA ASN A 313 -0.22 18.19 7.23
C ASN A 313 -1.44 17.47 6.63
N LEU A 314 -1.59 16.18 6.95
CA LEU A 314 -2.74 15.35 6.59
C LEU A 314 -3.02 15.32 5.07
N GLY A 315 -1.97 15.45 4.26
CA GLY A 315 -1.99 15.42 2.80
C GLY A 315 -1.95 16.80 2.16
N ALA A 316 -2.23 17.87 2.91
CA ALA A 316 -2.29 19.21 2.38
C ALA A 316 -0.90 19.80 2.15
N GLY A 317 -0.76 20.55 1.06
CA GLY A 317 0.51 21.17 0.67
C GLY A 317 1.52 20.19 0.07
N PRO A 318 2.78 20.63 -0.10
CA PRO A 318 3.80 19.83 -0.74
C PRO A 318 4.23 18.65 0.14
N TRP A 319 4.55 17.54 -0.52
CA TRP A 319 5.19 16.38 0.09
C TRP A 319 6.72 16.51 0.00
N TYR A 320 7.45 15.83 0.88
CA TYR A 320 8.92 15.83 0.88
C TYR A 320 9.48 14.41 0.85
N GLU A 321 10.70 14.26 0.36
CA GLU A 321 11.33 12.97 0.14
C GLU A 321 11.90 12.36 1.43
N LEU A 322 11.78 11.04 1.56
CA LEU A 322 12.44 10.19 2.52
C LEU A 322 13.10 9.01 1.78
N PRO A 323 14.17 8.39 2.32
CA PRO A 323 14.76 7.21 1.69
C PRO A 323 13.83 5.99 1.83
N ALA A 324 13.67 5.22 0.74
CA ALA A 324 12.97 3.94 0.78
C ALA A 324 13.84 2.85 1.42
N PRO A 325 13.36 2.12 2.45
CA PRO A 325 14.11 1.01 3.04
C PRO A 325 14.46 -0.12 2.05
N VAL A 326 13.62 -0.41 1.06
CA VAL A 326 13.84 -1.44 0.04
C VAL A 326 14.09 -0.78 -1.31
N PRO A 327 15.35 -0.54 -1.71
CA PRO A 327 15.64 0.09 -2.99
C PRO A 327 15.34 -0.86 -4.17
N VAL A 328 14.65 -0.32 -5.18
CA VAL A 328 14.32 -0.96 -6.47
C VAL A 328 14.66 0.02 -7.62
N PRO A 329 15.94 0.39 -7.80
CA PRO A 329 16.34 1.49 -8.70
C PRO A 329 16.00 1.26 -10.18
N ALA A 330 15.85 0.00 -10.58
CA ALA A 330 15.49 -0.39 -11.94
C ALA A 330 13.97 -0.54 -12.14
N ALA A 331 13.14 -0.04 -11.22
CA ALA A 331 11.69 -0.08 -11.38
C ALA A 331 11.25 0.61 -12.68
N TYR A 332 10.35 -0.05 -13.40
CA TYR A 332 9.75 0.40 -14.64
C TYR A 332 8.27 -0.01 -14.64
N ASN A 333 7.45 0.59 -15.52
CA ASN A 333 6.02 0.28 -15.60
C ASN A 333 5.79 -1.20 -15.90
N ASN A 334 5.51 -1.97 -14.86
CA ASN A 334 5.32 -3.41 -14.85
C ASN A 334 4.68 -3.84 -13.53
N TRP A 335 3.89 -4.90 -13.52
CA TRP A 335 3.16 -5.36 -12.33
C TRP A 335 4.04 -5.87 -11.18
N CYS A 336 5.37 -5.99 -11.36
CA CYS A 336 6.28 -6.53 -10.37
C CYS A 336 7.15 -5.47 -9.65
N PRO A 337 8.15 -4.83 -10.29
CA PRO A 337 9.17 -4.09 -9.56
C PRO A 337 8.57 -2.83 -8.93
N ASN A 338 8.68 -2.74 -7.61
CA ASN A 338 8.14 -1.67 -6.77
C ASN A 338 6.62 -1.44 -6.90
N TYR A 339 5.89 -2.41 -7.45
CA TYR A 339 4.46 -2.27 -7.72
C TYR A 339 3.63 -2.54 -6.46
N SER A 340 2.86 -1.54 -6.02
CA SER A 340 2.01 -1.60 -4.82
C SER A 340 2.74 -2.06 -3.54
N SER A 341 3.95 -1.53 -3.34
CA SER A 341 4.77 -1.77 -2.13
C SER A 341 4.02 -1.37 -0.85
N ALA A 342 4.32 -2.03 0.26
CA ALA A 342 3.61 -1.84 1.53
C ALA A 342 4.50 -1.18 2.59
N LEU A 343 3.92 -0.28 3.38
CA LEU A 343 4.60 0.45 4.44
C LEU A 343 3.95 0.22 5.81
N LEU A 344 4.76 0.16 6.87
CA LEU A 344 4.29 0.11 8.25
C LEU A 344 5.26 0.84 9.19
N PRO A 345 4.78 1.66 10.14
CA PRO A 345 5.64 2.18 11.20
C PRO A 345 6.11 1.07 12.14
N VAL A 346 7.42 1.03 12.39
CA VAL A 346 8.08 0.11 13.32
C VAL A 346 9.02 0.86 14.25
N ASP A 347 9.47 0.19 15.32
CA ASP A 347 10.41 0.74 16.31
C ASP A 347 9.89 2.04 16.97
N GLY A 348 8.58 2.08 17.26
CA GLY A 348 7.89 3.25 17.80
C GLY A 348 7.72 4.38 16.78
N GLY A 349 7.79 4.08 15.48
CA GLY A 349 7.61 5.01 14.38
C GLY A 349 8.88 5.76 13.96
N ARG A 350 10.04 5.39 14.51
CA ARG A 350 11.34 5.92 14.05
C ARG A 350 11.78 5.34 12.72
N ASN A 351 11.24 4.18 12.35
CA ASN A 351 11.57 3.49 11.10
C ASN A 351 10.29 3.12 10.34
N ALA A 352 10.37 3.12 9.02
CA ALA A 352 9.44 2.43 8.14
C ALA A 352 9.95 1.01 7.90
N LEU A 353 9.08 0.02 8.09
CA LEU A 353 9.17 -1.26 7.41
C LEU A 353 8.57 -1.08 6.03
N GLU A 354 9.31 -1.47 5.00
CA GLU A 354 8.84 -1.57 3.63
C GLU A 354 8.89 -3.02 3.17
N ILE A 355 7.86 -3.44 2.45
CA ILE A 355 7.86 -4.69 1.67
C ILE A 355 7.61 -4.30 0.21
N ALA A 356 8.58 -4.57 -0.67
CA ALA A 356 8.51 -4.23 -2.08
C ALA A 356 8.88 -5.45 -2.95
N ALA A 357 8.29 -5.54 -4.13
CA ALA A 357 8.64 -6.58 -5.11
C ALA A 357 9.72 -6.11 -6.07
N ASP A 358 10.53 -7.03 -6.56
CA ASP A 358 11.54 -6.82 -7.61
C ASP A 358 11.78 -8.14 -8.36
N TYR A 359 12.40 -8.06 -9.53
CA TYR A 359 12.79 -9.26 -10.27
C TYR A 359 14.10 -9.85 -9.72
N ASP A 360 14.03 -11.10 -9.28
CA ASP A 360 15.18 -11.93 -8.96
C ASP A 360 15.36 -12.96 -10.07
N ASN A 361 16.35 -12.78 -10.93
CA ASN A 361 16.60 -13.68 -12.08
C ASN A 361 15.34 -13.92 -12.95
N GLY A 362 14.53 -12.87 -13.15
CA GLY A 362 13.28 -12.93 -13.93
C GLY A 362 12.06 -13.43 -13.15
N ILE A 363 12.20 -13.77 -11.87
CA ILE A 363 11.09 -14.20 -11.01
C ILE A 363 10.69 -13.05 -10.09
N CYS A 364 9.41 -12.66 -10.13
CA CYS A 364 8.91 -11.62 -9.24
C CYS A 364 8.97 -12.07 -7.78
N THR A 365 9.75 -11.35 -6.97
CA THR A 365 10.09 -11.71 -5.60
C THR A 365 9.92 -10.50 -4.69
N THR A 366 9.28 -10.71 -3.55
CA THR A 366 9.14 -9.70 -2.50
C THR A 366 10.35 -9.70 -1.56
N TYR A 367 10.76 -8.51 -1.17
CA TYR A 367 11.80 -8.23 -0.20
C TYR A 367 11.27 -7.30 0.88
N PHE A 368 11.89 -7.33 2.06
CA PHE A 368 11.59 -6.43 3.15
C PHE A 368 12.85 -5.84 3.76
N ALA A 369 12.74 -4.62 4.26
CA ALA A 369 13.77 -3.95 5.05
C ALA A 369 13.10 -2.90 5.91
N LYS A 370 13.85 -2.37 6.89
CA LYS A 370 13.43 -1.20 7.64
C LYS A 370 14.50 -0.12 7.67
N GLY A 371 14.07 1.13 7.63
CA GLY A 371 14.94 2.30 7.57
C GLY A 371 14.29 3.54 8.21
N PRO A 372 15.09 4.57 8.54
CA PRO A 372 14.61 5.75 9.24
C PRO A 372 13.65 6.60 8.39
N VAL A 373 12.69 7.26 9.06
CA VAL A 373 11.67 8.16 8.47
C VAL A 373 11.50 9.47 9.23
#